data_AF-A0A952QJH5-F1
#
_entry.id   AF-A0A952QJH5-F1
#
_cell.length_a   1.000
_cell.length_b   1.000
_cell.length_c   1.000
_cell.angle_alpha   90.00
_cell.angle_beta   90.00
_cell.angle_gamma   90.00
#
_symmetry.space_group_name_H-M   'P 1'
#
loop_
_entity.id
_entity.type
_entity.pdbx_description
1 polymer ?
#
loop_
_entity_poly.entity_id
_entity_poly.type
_entity_poly.pdbx_seq_one_letter_code
_entity_poly.pdbx_strand_id
1 'polypeptide(L)'
;MITIIALSAVLLGQAQSLKCPVMGGAVASNTTFVEYQGAQFGFCCPGCEGNFAKAPDKFIETQKKAGNTIGSFLFDPVARKRIEPNKAVSTKDHNGIRYYFASADSATAFAKSPSQFSAVPKNEAFYCPVGKEAVSAYAKASDYVDFDGVRWYMCCEGCGDPFEKNPRKYLTSAALAYVKVPSVLKQRVSTPEAPSADTVTKVKFEKFQAELRVPEDGLFAGEEIDVEFRVVDTTSKDPIEEGFKGVGGISATAVMTMPSMQGMPEAKPNVHREGVPGDYGIELYFPHGGDYKIDLALDIPGEGKKTISFLVDVKDERPANASRPQPYRLDVVDWPTHAMAGQRTKLRMRVIDVKAGTTQRDFDIAHEKLFHLLIASRDLNWFIHEHPEMTEDGTWEIPITFPAGGDYWVYGDVAPTGKGSRVLIAKVSVHGDKPTWDTKLTLTRTAQDGGLRGELGTIAPIEVGKKAIVEVKLFDDKSGAPATDTVKWLGAAGHMMIFHQDGQTVVHSHPAEDSESEALVKRGVMRFTGRFPKPGLYKVYAQFDWRGSVRTLGFAIEVK
;
A
#
# COMPACT_ATOMS: atom_id res chain seq x y z
N MET A 1 -34.43 -50.00 -44.74
CA MET A 1 -34.85 -48.69 -44.22
C MET A 1 -33.92 -48.33 -43.07
N ILE A 2 -32.91 -47.50 -43.32
CA ILE A 2 -32.01 -46.98 -42.27
C ILE A 2 -32.41 -45.53 -42.07
N THR A 3 -33.03 -45.25 -40.93
CA THR A 3 -33.51 -43.93 -40.54
C THR A 3 -32.31 -43.10 -40.10
N ILE A 4 -31.91 -42.12 -40.92
CA ILE A 4 -30.89 -41.14 -40.58
C ILE A 4 -31.56 -40.09 -39.67
N ILE A 5 -31.24 -40.14 -38.38
CA ILE A 5 -31.58 -39.09 -37.42
C ILE A 5 -30.59 -37.94 -37.66
N ALA A 6 -31.04 -36.88 -38.31
CA ALA A 6 -30.29 -35.63 -38.42
C ALA A 6 -30.28 -34.94 -37.06
N LEU A 7 -29.15 -35.01 -36.35
CA LEU A 7 -28.88 -34.15 -35.21
C LEU A 7 -28.63 -32.72 -35.72
N SER A 8 -29.66 -31.88 -35.69
CA SER A 8 -29.49 -30.44 -35.87
C SER A 8 -28.76 -29.87 -34.66
N ALA A 9 -27.44 -29.70 -34.78
CA ALA A 9 -26.67 -28.92 -33.83
C ALA A 9 -27.18 -27.48 -33.86
N VAL A 10 -27.86 -27.06 -32.79
CA VAL A 10 -28.15 -25.65 -32.55
C VAL A 10 -26.80 -24.97 -32.32
N LEU A 11 -26.30 -24.28 -33.35
CA LEU A 11 -25.19 -23.34 -33.19
C LEU A 11 -25.65 -22.25 -32.21
N LEU A 12 -25.24 -22.38 -30.95
CA LEU A 12 -25.20 -21.27 -30.01
C LEU A 12 -24.28 -20.21 -30.62
N GLY A 13 -24.88 -19.19 -31.25
CA GLY A 13 -24.14 -18.06 -31.78
C GLY A 13 -23.28 -17.45 -30.68
N GLN A 14 -21.97 -17.37 -30.91
CA GLN A 14 -21.06 -16.68 -30.01
C GLN A 14 -21.54 -15.24 -29.85
N ALA A 15 -21.77 -14.82 -28.61
CA ALA A 15 -22.20 -13.46 -28.31
C ALA A 15 -21.16 -12.47 -28.88
N GLN A 16 -21.64 -11.43 -29.57
CA GLN A 16 -20.76 -10.44 -30.22
C GLN A 16 -19.79 -9.84 -29.19
N SER A 17 -18.53 -9.62 -29.56
CA SER A 17 -17.61 -8.91 -28.67
C SER A 17 -18.07 -7.47 -28.45
N LEU A 18 -17.89 -6.96 -27.23
CA LEU A 18 -18.18 -5.55 -26.94
C LEU A 18 -17.26 -4.65 -27.76
N LYS A 19 -17.81 -3.54 -28.24
CA LYS A 19 -17.10 -2.49 -28.97
C LYS A 19 -16.97 -1.22 -28.15
N CYS A 20 -15.93 -0.45 -28.42
CA CYS A 20 -15.73 0.85 -27.81
C CYS A 20 -16.88 1.81 -28.15
N PRO A 21 -17.55 2.44 -27.17
CA PRO A 21 -18.63 3.40 -27.42
C PRO A 21 -18.19 4.60 -28.28
N VAL A 22 -16.93 5.01 -28.14
CA VAL A 22 -16.40 6.21 -28.80
C VAL A 22 -15.95 5.91 -30.23
N MET A 23 -15.13 4.88 -30.41
CA MET A 23 -14.45 4.60 -31.68
C MET A 23 -15.06 3.43 -32.47
N GLY A 24 -15.92 2.60 -31.85
CA GLY A 24 -16.50 1.40 -32.48
C GLY A 24 -15.52 0.23 -32.70
N GLY A 25 -14.25 0.39 -32.32
CA GLY A 25 -13.23 -0.67 -32.37
C GLY A 25 -13.39 -1.70 -31.24
N ALA A 26 -12.58 -2.77 -31.29
CA ALA A 26 -12.58 -3.79 -30.23
C ALA A 26 -12.16 -3.18 -28.88
N VAL A 27 -12.84 -3.59 -27.81
CA VAL A 27 -12.47 -3.21 -26.44
C VAL A 27 -11.11 -3.81 -26.10
N ALA A 28 -10.23 -3.01 -25.49
CA ALA A 28 -8.90 -3.47 -25.07
C ALA A 28 -9.02 -4.48 -23.93
N SER A 29 -8.15 -5.49 -23.89
CA SER A 29 -8.15 -6.52 -22.84
C SER A 29 -7.85 -5.96 -21.45
N ASN A 30 -7.14 -4.82 -21.37
CA ASN A 30 -6.78 -4.10 -20.15
C ASN A 30 -7.61 -2.81 -19.95
N THR A 31 -8.82 -2.75 -20.52
CA THR A 31 -9.65 -1.55 -20.43
C THR A 31 -10.14 -1.28 -19.00
N THR A 32 -10.21 -0.02 -18.61
CA THR A 32 -10.99 0.39 -17.44
C THR A 32 -12.45 0.57 -17.85
N PHE A 33 -13.36 -0.11 -17.17
CA PHE A 33 -14.78 0.04 -17.43
C PHE A 33 -15.35 1.27 -16.71
N VAL A 34 -16.37 1.88 -17.31
CA VAL A 34 -17.20 2.89 -16.64
C VAL A 34 -18.64 2.42 -16.61
N GLU A 35 -19.40 2.88 -15.62
CA GLU A 35 -20.81 2.55 -15.49
C GLU A 35 -21.69 3.76 -15.74
N TYR A 36 -22.81 3.54 -16.42
CA TYR A 36 -23.80 4.58 -16.72
C TYR A 36 -25.16 3.92 -16.92
N GLN A 37 -26.19 4.44 -16.24
CA GLN A 37 -27.58 3.93 -16.33
C GLN A 37 -27.72 2.43 -16.01
N GLY A 38 -26.88 1.91 -15.11
CA GLY A 38 -26.86 0.49 -14.74
C GLY A 38 -26.21 -0.45 -15.76
N ALA A 39 -25.56 0.10 -16.79
CA ALA A 39 -24.75 -0.65 -17.74
C ALA A 39 -23.26 -0.30 -17.61
N GLN A 40 -22.40 -1.25 -17.94
CA GLN A 40 -20.95 -1.13 -17.94
C GLN A 40 -20.41 -1.03 -19.38
N PHE A 41 -19.43 -0.15 -19.60
CA PHE A 41 -18.87 0.19 -20.91
C PHE A 41 -17.35 0.10 -20.90
N GLY A 42 -16.77 -0.57 -21.90
CA GLY A 42 -15.32 -0.72 -22.07
C GLY A 42 -14.79 0.05 -23.29
N PHE A 43 -13.48 0.31 -23.33
CA PHE A 43 -12.86 1.19 -24.31
C PHE A 43 -11.66 0.56 -25.02
N CYS A 44 -11.40 1.00 -26.25
CA CYS A 44 -10.29 0.50 -27.07
C CYS A 44 -8.94 1.15 -26.77
N CYS A 45 -8.92 2.36 -26.20
CA CYS A 45 -7.70 3.09 -25.88
C CYS A 45 -7.91 4.11 -24.75
N PRO A 46 -6.85 4.51 -24.04
CA PRO A 46 -6.90 5.57 -23.04
C PRO A 46 -7.46 6.88 -23.61
N GLY A 47 -8.30 7.57 -22.84
CA GLY A 47 -8.95 8.83 -23.21
C GLY A 47 -10.36 8.67 -23.80
N CYS A 48 -10.74 7.47 -24.28
CA CYS A 48 -12.10 7.22 -24.74
C CYS A 48 -13.12 7.30 -23.60
N GLU A 49 -12.77 6.85 -22.40
CA GLU A 49 -13.59 6.95 -21.20
C GLU A 49 -13.91 8.40 -20.83
N GLY A 50 -12.94 9.31 -20.97
CA GLY A 50 -13.13 10.74 -20.74
C GLY A 50 -14.04 11.40 -21.78
N ASN A 51 -13.95 10.97 -23.04
CA ASN A 51 -14.84 11.44 -24.09
C ASN A 51 -16.27 10.92 -23.89
N PHE A 52 -16.42 9.64 -23.57
CA PHE A 52 -17.72 9.04 -23.27
C PHE A 52 -18.41 9.74 -22.09
N ALA A 53 -17.67 10.02 -21.01
CA ALA A 53 -18.20 10.69 -19.83
C ALA A 53 -18.82 12.07 -20.09
N LYS A 54 -18.36 12.79 -21.13
CA LYS A 54 -18.89 14.12 -21.48
C LYS A 54 -20.24 14.08 -22.18
N ALA A 55 -20.55 12.99 -22.89
CA ALA A 55 -21.76 12.88 -23.70
C ALA A 55 -22.17 11.41 -23.91
N PRO A 56 -22.46 10.64 -22.84
CA PRO A 56 -22.65 9.18 -22.94
C PRO A 56 -23.83 8.81 -23.85
N ASP A 57 -24.98 9.48 -23.71
CA ASP A 57 -26.17 9.21 -24.52
C ASP A 57 -25.91 9.43 -26.03
N LYS A 58 -25.07 10.41 -26.39
CA LYS A 58 -24.69 10.68 -27.78
C LYS A 58 -23.94 9.49 -28.37
N PHE A 59 -22.95 8.96 -27.65
CA PHE A 59 -22.18 7.81 -28.10
C PHE A 59 -23.02 6.54 -28.15
N ILE A 60 -23.89 6.33 -27.16
CA ILE A 60 -24.83 5.19 -27.14
C ILE A 60 -25.73 5.23 -28.38
N GLU A 61 -26.35 6.37 -28.68
CA GLU A 61 -27.23 6.50 -29.84
C GLU A 61 -26.47 6.35 -31.17
N THR A 62 -25.23 6.86 -31.26
CA THR A 62 -24.36 6.63 -32.43
C THR A 62 -24.09 5.14 -32.66
N GLN A 63 -23.71 4.41 -31.61
CA GLN A 63 -23.33 3.00 -31.74
C GLN A 63 -24.53 2.07 -31.91
N LYS A 64 -25.68 2.43 -31.33
CA LYS A 64 -26.96 1.79 -31.60
C LYS A 64 -27.31 1.86 -33.09
N LYS A 65 -27.16 3.03 -33.74
CA LYS A 65 -27.36 3.17 -35.20
C LYS A 65 -26.35 2.37 -36.02
N ALA A 66 -25.14 2.20 -35.50
CA ALA A 66 -24.10 1.38 -36.12
C ALA A 66 -24.27 -0.13 -35.89
N GLY A 67 -25.26 -0.57 -35.11
CA GLY A 67 -25.49 -1.98 -34.79
C GLY A 67 -24.43 -2.59 -33.88
N ASN A 68 -23.70 -1.77 -33.11
CA ASN A 68 -22.64 -2.24 -32.23
C ASN A 68 -23.17 -2.46 -30.81
N THR A 69 -22.85 -3.61 -30.22
CA THR A 69 -23.01 -3.85 -28.79
C THR A 69 -21.80 -3.25 -28.07
N ILE A 70 -22.04 -2.25 -27.22
CA ILE A 70 -20.98 -1.40 -26.62
C ILE A 70 -20.96 -1.41 -25.10
N GLY A 71 -21.98 -1.97 -24.47
CA GLY A 71 -22.06 -2.09 -23.03
C GLY A 71 -22.89 -3.28 -22.59
N SER A 72 -22.83 -3.56 -21.30
CA SER A 72 -23.44 -4.71 -20.65
C SER A 72 -24.27 -4.25 -19.45
N PHE A 73 -25.57 -4.53 -19.46
CA PHE A 73 -26.46 -4.21 -18.35
C PHE A 73 -26.19 -5.15 -17.17
N LEU A 74 -26.15 -4.59 -15.96
CA LEU A 74 -25.66 -5.30 -14.77
C LEU A 74 -26.73 -6.17 -14.06
N PHE A 75 -27.99 -6.07 -14.48
CA PHE A 75 -29.13 -6.76 -13.86
C PHE A 75 -29.85 -7.63 -14.88
N ASP A 76 -30.52 -8.68 -14.41
CA ASP A 76 -31.57 -9.32 -15.20
C ASP A 76 -32.74 -8.31 -15.26
N PRO A 77 -33.07 -7.77 -16.43
CA PRO A 77 -34.03 -6.67 -16.52
C PRO A 77 -35.48 -7.12 -16.30
N VAL A 78 -35.73 -8.44 -16.28
CA VAL A 78 -37.05 -9.01 -15.97
C VAL A 78 -37.15 -9.34 -14.49
N ALA A 79 -36.13 -10.00 -13.93
CA ALA A 79 -36.10 -10.34 -12.51
C ALA A 79 -35.71 -9.16 -11.61
N ARG A 80 -35.18 -8.07 -12.19
CA ARG A 80 -34.62 -6.86 -11.56
C ARG A 80 -33.37 -7.09 -10.69
N LYS A 81 -32.94 -8.35 -10.54
CA LYS A 81 -31.81 -8.75 -9.70
C LYS A 81 -30.47 -8.59 -10.40
N ARG A 82 -29.45 -8.26 -9.61
CA ARG A 82 -28.05 -8.25 -10.05
C ARG A 82 -27.66 -9.61 -10.64
N ILE A 83 -26.94 -9.60 -11.77
CA ILE A 83 -26.45 -10.81 -12.40
C ILE A 83 -25.03 -10.63 -12.90
N GLU A 84 -24.17 -11.59 -12.57
CA GLU A 84 -22.82 -11.65 -13.09
C GLU A 84 -22.81 -12.40 -14.44
N PRO A 85 -22.05 -11.96 -15.45
CA PRO A 85 -22.05 -12.57 -16.79
C PRO A 85 -21.83 -14.08 -16.81
N ASN A 86 -21.00 -14.60 -15.90
CA ASN A 86 -20.68 -16.02 -15.79
C ASN A 86 -21.80 -16.87 -15.15
N LYS A 87 -22.80 -16.22 -14.52
CA LYS A 87 -23.99 -16.87 -13.94
C LYS A 87 -25.20 -16.79 -14.88
N ALA A 88 -25.07 -16.14 -16.03
CA ALA A 88 -26.17 -15.97 -16.97
C ALA A 88 -26.49 -17.27 -17.71
N VAL A 89 -27.77 -17.65 -17.71
CA VAL A 89 -28.28 -18.78 -18.48
C VAL A 89 -28.44 -18.41 -19.96
N SER A 90 -28.72 -17.13 -20.24
CA SER A 90 -28.87 -16.61 -21.59
C SER A 90 -28.44 -15.15 -21.67
N THR A 91 -28.17 -14.68 -22.89
CA THR A 91 -27.89 -13.27 -23.18
C THR A 91 -28.67 -12.80 -24.41
N LYS A 92 -29.01 -11.51 -24.44
CA LYS A 92 -29.63 -10.83 -25.59
C LYS A 92 -29.05 -9.44 -25.73
N ASP A 93 -28.75 -9.05 -26.97
CA ASP A 93 -28.33 -7.68 -27.27
C ASP A 93 -29.54 -6.88 -27.77
N HIS A 94 -29.77 -5.69 -27.23
CA HIS A 94 -30.84 -4.79 -27.64
C HIS A 94 -30.40 -3.33 -27.49
N ASN A 95 -30.64 -2.52 -28.52
CA ASN A 95 -30.27 -1.09 -28.56
C ASN A 95 -28.80 -0.79 -28.19
N GLY A 96 -27.87 -1.68 -28.59
CA GLY A 96 -26.43 -1.51 -28.33
C GLY A 96 -25.98 -1.93 -26.93
N ILE A 97 -26.85 -2.51 -26.11
CA ILE A 97 -26.55 -3.02 -24.77
C ILE A 97 -26.83 -4.53 -24.71
N ARG A 98 -25.93 -5.27 -24.06
CA ARG A 98 -26.10 -6.68 -23.72
C ARG A 98 -26.85 -6.85 -22.41
N TYR A 99 -27.85 -7.71 -22.41
CA TYR A 99 -28.61 -8.11 -21.23
C TYR A 99 -28.34 -9.56 -20.90
N TYR A 100 -28.21 -9.85 -19.60
CA TYR A 100 -27.98 -11.18 -19.05
C TYR A 100 -29.23 -11.64 -18.31
N PHE A 101 -29.54 -12.94 -18.38
CA PHE A 101 -30.76 -13.50 -17.79
C PHE A 101 -30.42 -14.65 -16.85
N ALA A 102 -30.99 -14.62 -15.65
CA ALA A 102 -30.81 -15.64 -14.63
C ALA A 102 -31.62 -16.92 -14.94
N SER A 103 -32.63 -16.81 -15.81
CA SER A 103 -33.48 -17.93 -16.23
C SER A 103 -33.87 -17.85 -17.70
N ALA A 104 -34.25 -18.99 -18.28
CA ALA A 104 -34.81 -19.05 -19.63
C ALA A 104 -36.14 -18.30 -19.76
N ASP A 105 -36.91 -18.23 -18.67
CA ASP A 105 -38.18 -17.51 -18.61
C ASP A 105 -37.97 -16.01 -18.70
N SER A 106 -36.99 -15.45 -17.97
CA SER A 106 -36.60 -14.05 -18.09
C SER A 106 -36.17 -13.71 -19.51
N ALA A 107 -35.33 -14.55 -20.14
CA ALA A 107 -34.89 -14.34 -21.51
C ALA A 107 -36.07 -14.35 -22.51
N THR A 108 -37.04 -15.24 -22.30
CA THR A 108 -38.25 -15.35 -23.13
C THR A 108 -39.18 -14.15 -22.93
N ALA A 109 -39.38 -13.69 -21.70
CA ALA A 109 -40.16 -12.50 -21.40
C ALA A 109 -39.54 -11.25 -22.02
N PHE A 110 -38.22 -11.09 -21.89
CA PHE A 110 -37.49 -9.98 -22.52
C PHE A 110 -37.64 -9.99 -24.04
N ALA A 111 -37.52 -11.15 -24.68
CA ALA A 111 -37.65 -11.26 -26.14
C ALA A 111 -39.04 -10.84 -26.66
N LYS A 112 -40.10 -11.00 -25.85
CA LYS A 112 -41.47 -10.56 -26.22
C LYS A 112 -41.65 -9.06 -26.14
N SER A 113 -40.93 -8.37 -25.25
CA SER A 113 -41.14 -6.93 -24.99
C SER A 113 -39.83 -6.23 -24.57
N PRO A 114 -38.80 -6.22 -25.43
CA PRO A 114 -37.46 -5.76 -25.04
C PRO A 114 -37.43 -4.29 -24.66
N SER A 115 -38.20 -3.43 -25.35
CA SER A 115 -38.28 -1.99 -25.04
C SER A 115 -38.91 -1.70 -23.67
N GLN A 116 -39.78 -2.58 -23.16
CA GLN A 116 -40.38 -2.42 -21.84
C GLN A 116 -39.33 -2.62 -20.75
N PHE A 117 -38.52 -3.67 -20.87
CA PHE A 117 -37.52 -4.04 -19.87
C PHE A 117 -36.20 -3.26 -20.00
N SER A 118 -35.91 -2.71 -21.18
CA SER A 118 -34.73 -1.86 -21.43
C SER A 118 -35.01 -0.36 -21.27
N ALA A 119 -36.22 0.03 -20.84
CA ALA A 119 -36.53 1.42 -20.56
C ALA A 119 -35.62 1.94 -19.43
N VAL A 120 -35.10 3.16 -19.61
CA VAL A 120 -34.27 3.84 -18.62
C VAL A 120 -34.98 5.13 -18.20
N PRO A 121 -35.32 5.29 -16.91
CA PRO A 121 -35.90 6.54 -16.42
C PRO A 121 -34.94 7.73 -16.55
N LYS A 122 -35.48 8.96 -16.56
CA LYS A 122 -34.68 10.19 -16.70
C LYS A 122 -33.76 10.44 -15.50
N ASN A 123 -34.16 9.94 -14.34
CA ASN A 123 -33.46 10.13 -13.08
C ASN A 123 -33.13 8.78 -12.44
N GLU A 124 -32.18 8.79 -11.53
CA GLU A 124 -31.81 7.67 -10.69
C GLU A 124 -31.60 8.11 -9.24
N ALA A 125 -31.68 7.15 -8.31
CA ALA A 125 -31.42 7.36 -6.90
C ALA A 125 -30.58 6.21 -6.33
N PHE A 126 -29.40 6.58 -5.84
CA PHE A 126 -28.46 5.69 -5.15
C PHE A 126 -28.77 5.59 -3.66
N TYR A 127 -30.01 5.19 -3.37
CA TYR A 127 -30.53 5.08 -2.02
C TYR A 127 -31.65 4.06 -1.99
N CYS A 128 -31.59 3.13 -1.03
CA CYS A 128 -32.63 2.14 -0.80
C CYS A 128 -33.69 2.74 0.15
N PRO A 129 -34.91 3.07 -0.32
CA PRO A 129 -35.92 3.70 0.54
C PRO A 129 -36.47 2.74 1.61
N VAL A 130 -36.40 1.43 1.36
CA VAL A 130 -36.84 0.38 2.29
C VAL A 130 -35.80 0.12 3.36
N GLY A 131 -34.53 -0.06 2.98
CA GLY A 131 -33.39 -0.25 3.88
C GLY A 131 -32.94 1.04 4.59
N LYS A 132 -33.36 2.20 4.08
CA LYS A 132 -33.00 3.55 4.55
C LYS A 132 -31.50 3.85 4.51
N GLU A 133 -30.81 3.31 3.52
CA GLU A 133 -29.36 3.47 3.37
C GLU A 133 -28.96 3.86 1.94
N ALA A 134 -27.81 4.51 1.82
CA ALA A 134 -27.24 4.88 0.52
C ALA A 134 -26.65 3.65 -0.17
N VAL A 135 -26.80 3.57 -1.50
CA VAL A 135 -26.16 2.55 -2.33
C VAL A 135 -24.98 3.20 -3.04
N SER A 136 -23.76 2.74 -2.79
CA SER A 136 -22.57 3.49 -3.19
C SER A 136 -22.22 3.42 -4.69
N ALA A 137 -22.71 2.42 -5.42
CA ALA A 137 -22.47 2.23 -6.86
C ALA A 137 -23.48 1.25 -7.47
N TYR A 138 -23.57 1.17 -8.81
CA TYR A 138 -24.43 0.16 -9.46
C TYR A 138 -23.98 -1.26 -9.10
N ALA A 139 -22.66 -1.47 -8.96
CA ALA A 139 -22.03 -2.68 -8.44
C ALA A 139 -22.55 -3.16 -7.07
N LYS A 140 -23.00 -2.24 -6.22
CA LYS A 140 -23.47 -2.54 -4.85
C LYS A 140 -24.99 -2.63 -4.72
N ALA A 141 -25.72 -2.40 -5.81
CA ALA A 141 -27.16 -2.61 -5.83
C ALA A 141 -27.48 -4.08 -6.09
N SER A 142 -28.32 -4.69 -5.25
CA SER A 142 -28.79 -6.06 -5.45
C SER A 142 -30.04 -6.14 -6.34
N ASP A 143 -30.82 -5.06 -6.37
CA ASP A 143 -32.10 -4.96 -7.08
C ASP A 143 -32.34 -3.49 -7.48
N TYR A 144 -33.26 -3.24 -8.42
CA TYR A 144 -33.73 -1.89 -8.75
C TYR A 144 -35.24 -1.87 -8.96
N VAL A 145 -35.87 -0.71 -8.75
CA VAL A 145 -37.29 -0.46 -9.06
C VAL A 145 -37.43 0.89 -9.74
N ASP A 146 -38.21 0.95 -10.81
CA ASP A 146 -38.56 2.21 -11.47
C ASP A 146 -39.90 2.73 -10.94
N PHE A 147 -39.90 3.95 -10.40
CA PHE A 147 -41.11 4.61 -9.93
C PHE A 147 -41.00 6.13 -10.11
N ASP A 148 -42.07 6.74 -10.63
CA ASP A 148 -42.19 8.20 -10.82
C ASP A 148 -41.03 8.82 -11.63
N GLY A 149 -40.58 8.10 -12.67
CA GLY A 149 -39.48 8.56 -13.54
C GLY A 149 -38.09 8.48 -12.92
N VAL A 150 -37.94 7.79 -11.79
CA VAL A 150 -36.68 7.55 -11.09
C VAL A 150 -36.40 6.04 -11.00
N ARG A 151 -35.18 5.62 -11.34
CA ARG A 151 -34.67 4.28 -10.99
C ARG A 151 -34.08 4.28 -9.58
N TRP A 152 -34.71 3.54 -8.67
CA TRP A 152 -34.26 3.38 -7.28
C TRP A 152 -33.44 2.11 -7.14
N TYR A 153 -32.20 2.23 -6.68
CA TYR A 153 -31.32 1.10 -6.41
C TYR A 153 -31.48 0.59 -4.98
N MET A 154 -31.63 -0.72 -4.84
CA MET A 154 -31.89 -1.38 -3.57
C MET A 154 -30.61 -1.99 -3.00
N CYS A 155 -30.44 -1.89 -1.68
CA CYS A 155 -29.28 -2.43 -0.96
C CYS A 155 -29.31 -3.96 -0.82
N CYS A 156 -30.49 -4.57 -0.94
CA CYS A 156 -30.71 -5.97 -0.61
C CYS A 156 -31.68 -6.65 -1.59
N GLU A 157 -31.49 -7.96 -1.82
CA GLU A 157 -32.47 -8.78 -2.53
C GLU A 157 -33.74 -8.90 -1.66
N GLY A 158 -34.88 -8.41 -2.18
CA GLY A 158 -36.16 -8.38 -1.46
C GLY A 158 -36.57 -6.99 -0.95
N CYS A 159 -35.70 -5.99 -1.04
CA CYS A 159 -36.04 -4.60 -0.75
C CYS A 159 -36.97 -3.98 -1.82
N GLY A 160 -36.97 -4.48 -3.07
CA GLY A 160 -37.79 -3.97 -4.17
C GLY A 160 -39.30 -4.24 -4.02
N ASP A 161 -39.70 -5.45 -3.65
CA ASP A 161 -41.12 -5.83 -3.62
C ASP A 161 -41.97 -5.00 -2.62
N PRO A 162 -41.50 -4.71 -1.39
CA PRO A 162 -42.21 -3.81 -0.49
C PRO A 162 -42.34 -2.39 -1.06
N PHE A 163 -41.31 -1.91 -1.76
CA PHE A 163 -41.31 -0.60 -2.39
C PHE A 163 -42.33 -0.53 -3.53
N GLU A 164 -42.37 -1.51 -4.44
CA GLU A 164 -43.35 -1.56 -5.54
C GLU A 164 -44.80 -1.58 -5.03
N LYS A 165 -45.06 -2.30 -3.94
CA LYS A 165 -46.40 -2.39 -3.36
C LYS A 165 -46.87 -1.06 -2.76
N ASN A 166 -45.98 -0.28 -2.16
CA ASN A 166 -46.33 0.95 -1.45
C ASN A 166 -45.23 2.03 -1.55
N PRO A 167 -44.91 2.54 -2.75
CA PRO A 167 -43.70 3.35 -2.96
C PRO A 167 -43.75 4.67 -2.18
N ARG A 168 -44.91 5.33 -2.15
CA ARG A 168 -45.14 6.58 -1.40
C ARG A 168 -44.88 6.47 0.10
N LYS A 169 -44.98 5.26 0.68
CA LYS A 169 -44.66 5.02 2.10
C LYS A 169 -43.16 5.20 2.40
N TYR A 170 -42.30 4.91 1.43
CA TYR A 170 -40.85 4.87 1.62
C TYR A 170 -40.14 6.12 1.07
N LEU A 171 -40.81 6.91 0.22
CA LEU A 171 -40.29 8.14 -0.37
C LEU A 171 -40.35 9.33 0.61
N THR A 172 -39.49 9.27 1.63
CA THR A 172 -39.26 10.39 2.56
C THR A 172 -38.45 11.50 1.90
N SER A 173 -38.44 12.70 2.51
CA SER A 173 -37.58 13.81 2.08
C SER A 173 -36.09 13.41 2.00
N ALA A 174 -35.64 12.51 2.89
CA ALA A 174 -34.27 11.99 2.86
C ALA A 174 -34.01 11.14 1.61
N ALA A 175 -34.95 10.27 1.22
CA ALA A 175 -34.83 9.46 0.01
C ALA A 175 -34.83 10.33 -1.26
N LEU A 176 -35.69 11.34 -1.31
CA LEU A 176 -35.80 12.26 -2.44
C LEU A 176 -34.53 13.10 -2.67
N ALA A 177 -33.73 13.34 -1.62
CA ALA A 177 -32.46 14.06 -1.75
C ALA A 177 -31.41 13.30 -2.59
N TYR A 178 -31.58 12.00 -2.84
CA TYR A 178 -30.67 11.18 -3.65
C TYR A 178 -31.05 11.13 -5.14
N VAL A 179 -32.18 11.72 -5.53
CA VAL A 179 -32.63 11.75 -6.92
C VAL A 179 -31.74 12.68 -7.73
N LYS A 180 -31.16 12.16 -8.80
CA LYS A 180 -30.29 12.92 -9.71
C LYS A 180 -30.45 12.45 -11.15
N VAL A 181 -29.96 13.26 -12.09
CA VAL A 181 -29.76 12.84 -13.47
C VAL A 181 -28.58 11.86 -13.52
N PRO A 182 -28.66 10.74 -14.25
CA PRO A 182 -27.54 9.81 -14.40
C PRO A 182 -26.29 10.50 -14.91
N SER A 183 -25.15 10.12 -14.35
CA SER A 183 -23.83 10.61 -14.76
C SER A 183 -22.89 9.42 -14.88
N VAL A 184 -21.91 9.47 -15.79
CA VAL A 184 -20.94 8.38 -15.91
C VAL A 184 -20.16 8.25 -14.61
N LEU A 185 -20.33 7.11 -13.94
CA LEU A 185 -19.52 6.72 -12.82
C LEU A 185 -18.27 6.05 -13.40
N LYS A 186 -17.12 6.69 -13.26
CA LYS A 186 -15.87 5.95 -13.42
C LYS A 186 -15.91 4.84 -12.37
N GLN A 187 -15.72 3.58 -12.77
CA GLN A 187 -15.38 2.60 -11.76
C GLN A 187 -14.07 3.10 -11.12
N ARG A 188 -14.15 3.59 -9.88
CA ARG A 188 -13.19 3.13 -8.89
C ARG A 188 -13.49 1.65 -8.82
N VAL A 189 -12.64 0.79 -9.36
CA VAL A 189 -12.88 -0.65 -9.33
C VAL A 189 -12.69 -1.14 -7.90
N SER A 190 -13.59 -0.76 -7.00
CA SER A 190 -13.85 -1.54 -5.80
C SER A 190 -14.63 -2.75 -6.29
N THR A 191 -13.92 -3.85 -6.51
CA THR A 191 -14.46 -5.16 -6.81
C THR A 191 -15.64 -5.47 -5.87
N PRO A 192 -16.71 -6.16 -6.31
CA PRO A 192 -17.67 -6.74 -5.40
C PRO A 192 -16.92 -7.61 -4.38
N GLU A 193 -17.36 -7.55 -3.13
CA GLU A 193 -17.03 -8.54 -2.10
C GLU A 193 -17.35 -9.92 -2.69
N ALA A 194 -16.34 -10.59 -3.25
CA ALA A 194 -16.22 -12.00 -2.99
C ALA A 194 -16.16 -12.15 -1.47
N PRO A 195 -16.70 -13.22 -0.87
CA PRO A 195 -16.52 -13.44 0.56
C PRO A 195 -15.01 -13.33 0.81
N SER A 196 -14.59 -12.30 1.55
CA SER A 196 -13.19 -12.15 1.93
C SER A 196 -12.82 -13.49 2.52
N ALA A 197 -11.82 -14.16 1.97
CA ALA A 197 -11.15 -15.15 2.79
C ALA A 197 -10.71 -14.38 4.04
N ASP A 198 -11.17 -14.79 5.23
CA ASP A 198 -10.87 -14.09 6.48
C ASP A 198 -9.41 -13.67 6.46
N THR A 199 -9.11 -12.38 6.68
CA THR A 199 -7.71 -11.92 6.66
C THR A 199 -6.92 -12.76 7.66
N VAL A 200 -5.96 -13.53 7.16
CA VAL A 200 -5.07 -14.35 7.98
C VAL A 200 -3.74 -13.66 8.03
N THR A 201 -3.55 -12.83 9.06
CA THR A 201 -2.25 -12.23 9.37
C THR A 201 -1.47 -13.05 10.40
N LYS A 202 -2.10 -14.02 11.08
CA LYS A 202 -1.48 -14.79 12.14
C LYS A 202 -1.63 -16.28 11.90
N VAL A 203 -0.51 -16.99 11.82
CA VAL A 203 -0.46 -18.41 11.49
C VAL A 203 0.33 -19.15 12.56
N LYS A 204 -0.30 -20.12 13.22
CA LYS A 204 0.39 -21.08 14.10
C LYS A 204 0.78 -22.31 13.31
N PHE A 205 2.00 -22.80 13.52
CA PHE A 205 2.51 -24.00 12.88
C PHE A 205 3.51 -24.68 13.82
N GLU A 206 3.22 -25.94 14.17
CA GLU A 206 4.01 -26.69 15.16
C GLU A 206 4.17 -25.90 16.47
N LYS A 207 5.41 -25.70 16.95
CA LYS A 207 5.72 -24.87 18.12
C LYS A 207 5.85 -23.38 17.80
N PHE A 208 5.74 -22.99 16.54
CA PHE A 208 5.97 -21.63 16.07
C PHE A 208 4.67 -20.89 15.77
N GLN A 209 4.78 -19.57 15.70
CA GLN A 209 3.73 -18.70 15.21
C GLN A 209 4.36 -17.58 14.40
N ALA A 210 3.80 -17.29 13.24
CA ALA A 210 4.14 -16.13 12.43
C ALA A 210 3.00 -15.12 12.43
N GLU A 211 3.32 -13.83 12.45
CA GLU A 211 2.35 -12.73 12.42
C GLU A 211 2.81 -11.63 11.45
N LEU A 212 2.05 -11.38 10.40
CA LEU A 212 2.23 -10.27 9.47
C LEU A 212 1.66 -8.98 10.07
N ARG A 213 2.51 -7.97 10.26
CA ARG A 213 2.18 -6.67 10.85
C ARG A 213 1.62 -5.73 9.79
N VAL A 214 0.37 -5.98 9.38
CA VAL A 214 -0.33 -5.12 8.43
C VAL A 214 -0.52 -3.72 9.04
N PRO A 215 -0.19 -2.62 8.31
CA PRO A 215 -0.43 -1.26 8.77
C PRO A 215 -1.88 -1.01 9.16
N GLU A 216 -2.13 -0.19 10.19
CA GLU A 216 -3.49 0.07 10.69
C GLU A 216 -4.42 0.70 9.63
N ASP A 217 -3.84 1.45 8.71
CA ASP A 217 -4.53 2.09 7.61
C ASP A 217 -4.78 1.13 6.43
N GLY A 218 -4.13 -0.05 6.43
CA GLY A 218 -4.26 -1.15 5.48
C GLY A 218 -3.15 -1.19 4.43
N LEU A 219 -3.23 -2.18 3.53
CA LEU A 219 -2.38 -2.27 2.33
C LEU A 219 -3.10 -1.64 1.15
N PHE A 220 -2.36 -0.99 0.24
CA PHE A 220 -2.93 -0.32 -0.93
C PHE A 220 -2.18 -0.70 -2.21
N ALA A 221 -2.92 -0.74 -3.30
CA ALA A 221 -2.37 -0.94 -4.63
C ALA A 221 -1.60 0.28 -5.14
N GLY A 222 -0.71 0.05 -6.10
CA GLY A 222 0.08 1.11 -6.75
C GLY A 222 1.23 1.64 -5.88
N GLU A 223 1.38 1.18 -4.65
CA GLU A 223 2.51 1.50 -3.78
C GLU A 223 3.39 0.28 -3.49
N GLU A 224 4.71 0.47 -3.56
CA GLU A 224 5.64 -0.43 -2.88
C GLU A 224 5.50 -0.22 -1.38
N ILE A 225 5.40 -1.28 -0.60
CA ILE A 225 5.34 -1.23 0.84
C ILE A 225 6.24 -2.31 1.43
N ASP A 226 6.97 -1.93 2.47
CA ASP A 226 7.74 -2.87 3.26
C ASP A 226 6.90 -3.23 4.49
N VAL A 227 6.52 -4.50 4.62
CA VAL A 227 5.69 -4.98 5.71
C VAL A 227 6.52 -5.95 6.53
N GLU A 228 6.47 -5.84 7.85
CA GLU A 228 7.16 -6.77 8.73
C GLU A 228 6.29 -8.00 9.02
N PHE A 229 6.91 -9.16 9.18
CA PHE A 229 6.31 -10.30 9.86
C PHE A 229 7.24 -10.82 10.97
N ARG A 230 6.65 -11.23 12.08
CA ARG A 230 7.36 -11.78 13.24
C ARG A 230 7.14 -13.27 13.36
N VAL A 231 8.21 -14.05 13.57
CA VAL A 231 8.19 -15.48 13.87
C VAL A 231 8.68 -15.73 15.30
N VAL A 232 7.87 -16.40 16.11
CA VAL A 232 8.18 -16.72 17.52
C VAL A 232 8.08 -18.21 17.83
N ASP A 233 8.87 -18.68 18.79
CA ASP A 233 8.73 -20.00 19.41
C ASP A 233 7.76 -19.89 20.60
N THR A 234 6.56 -20.43 20.43
CA THR A 234 5.47 -20.36 21.43
C THR A 234 5.71 -21.22 22.67
N THR A 235 6.80 -22.00 22.71
CA THR A 235 7.19 -22.81 23.88
C THR A 235 8.24 -22.13 24.75
N SER A 236 8.83 -21.03 24.27
CA SER A 236 9.90 -20.31 24.96
C SER A 236 9.50 -18.85 25.15
N LYS A 237 9.49 -18.36 26.39
CA LYS A 237 9.35 -16.93 26.64
C LYS A 237 10.65 -16.22 26.32
N ASP A 238 10.54 -15.01 25.80
CA ASP A 238 11.71 -14.17 25.61
C ASP A 238 12.25 -13.72 26.99
N PRO A 239 13.57 -13.82 27.24
CA PRO A 239 14.16 -13.39 28.51
C PRO A 239 14.27 -11.87 28.66
N ILE A 240 14.12 -11.11 27.57
CA ILE A 240 14.31 -9.66 27.51
C ILE A 240 12.99 -8.96 27.16
N GLU A 241 12.26 -9.44 26.16
CA GLU A 241 11.01 -8.84 25.69
C GLU A 241 9.77 -9.50 26.33
N GLU A 242 8.68 -8.75 26.47
CA GLU A 242 7.42 -9.31 26.93
C GLU A 242 6.78 -10.15 25.81
N GLY A 243 6.91 -11.47 25.86
CA GLY A 243 6.30 -12.35 24.87
C GLY A 243 7.01 -13.68 24.67
N PHE A 244 6.79 -14.26 23.49
CA PHE A 244 7.48 -15.47 23.05
C PHE A 244 8.79 -15.10 22.34
N LYS A 245 9.81 -15.94 22.53
CA LYS A 245 11.15 -15.74 21.98
C LYS A 245 11.10 -15.68 20.45
N GLY A 246 11.67 -14.62 19.88
CA GLY A 246 11.83 -14.47 18.44
C GLY A 246 12.77 -15.51 17.84
N VAL A 247 12.40 -16.08 16.69
CA VAL A 247 13.20 -17.09 16.00
C VAL A 247 14.10 -16.38 14.99
N GLY A 248 15.33 -16.07 15.38
CA GLY A 248 16.32 -15.47 14.49
C GLY A 248 16.92 -16.46 13.47
N GLY A 249 17.61 -15.91 12.47
CA GLY A 249 18.41 -16.70 11.53
C GLY A 249 17.62 -17.48 10.47
N ILE A 250 16.30 -17.31 10.37
CA ILE A 250 15.50 -17.89 9.29
C ILE A 250 15.97 -17.34 7.93
N SER A 251 16.08 -18.23 6.95
CA SER A 251 16.14 -17.85 5.53
C SER A 251 14.73 -17.98 4.96
N ALA A 252 14.17 -16.90 4.45
CA ALA A 252 12.79 -16.85 4.02
C ALA A 252 12.69 -16.43 2.55
N THR A 253 11.76 -17.04 1.83
CA THR A 253 11.37 -16.62 0.47
C THR A 253 9.87 -16.51 0.39
N ALA A 254 9.38 -15.60 -0.43
CA ALA A 254 7.96 -15.32 -0.58
C ALA A 254 7.50 -15.49 -2.03
N VAL A 255 6.29 -16.02 -2.19
CA VAL A 255 5.54 -16.02 -3.44
C VAL A 255 4.19 -15.39 -3.16
N MET A 256 3.85 -14.37 -3.92
CA MET A 256 2.59 -13.65 -3.79
C MET A 256 1.72 -13.88 -5.01
N THR A 257 0.49 -14.30 -4.75
CA THR A 257 -0.52 -14.59 -5.77
C THR A 257 -1.82 -13.86 -5.45
N MET A 258 -2.67 -13.69 -6.46
CA MET A 258 -4.02 -13.18 -6.29
C MET A 258 -5.00 -14.31 -6.66
N PRO A 259 -5.48 -15.11 -5.68
CA PRO A 259 -6.30 -16.30 -5.96
C PRO A 259 -7.58 -16.01 -6.74
N SER A 260 -8.13 -14.80 -6.59
CA SER A 260 -9.34 -14.33 -7.28
C SER A 260 -9.12 -13.96 -8.75
N MET A 261 -7.88 -13.89 -9.23
CA MET A 261 -7.54 -13.51 -10.60
C MET A 261 -6.68 -14.58 -11.30
N GLN A 262 -7.34 -15.56 -11.94
CA GLN A 262 -6.65 -16.56 -12.76
C GLN A 262 -5.91 -15.90 -13.93
N GLY A 263 -4.58 -15.99 -13.94
CA GLY A 263 -3.71 -15.50 -15.02
C GLY A 263 -2.73 -14.40 -14.62
N MET A 264 -2.85 -13.82 -13.41
CA MET A 264 -1.82 -12.91 -12.89
C MET A 264 -0.52 -13.69 -12.63
N PRO A 265 0.64 -13.24 -13.16
CA PRO A 265 1.92 -13.85 -12.81
C PRO A 265 2.16 -13.79 -11.30
N GLU A 266 2.75 -14.85 -10.74
CA GLU A 266 3.18 -14.84 -9.34
C GLU A 266 4.26 -13.77 -9.15
N ALA A 267 4.09 -12.92 -8.15
CA ALA A 267 5.14 -12.02 -7.71
C ALA A 267 6.07 -12.75 -6.73
N LYS A 268 7.36 -12.45 -6.80
CA LYS A 268 8.38 -12.99 -5.87
C LYS A 268 8.96 -11.83 -5.06
N PRO A 269 8.23 -11.34 -4.05
CA PRO A 269 8.69 -10.22 -3.25
C PRO A 269 9.98 -10.60 -2.50
N ASN A 270 10.86 -9.60 -2.34
CA ASN A 270 12.09 -9.78 -1.59
C ASN A 270 11.76 -9.91 -0.09
N VAL A 271 12.45 -10.81 0.60
CA VAL A 271 12.32 -10.99 2.06
C VAL A 271 13.68 -10.74 2.67
N HIS A 272 13.74 -9.86 3.66
CA HIS A 272 14.97 -9.53 4.36
C HIS A 272 14.81 -9.69 5.88
N ARG A 273 15.95 -9.77 6.56
CA ARG A 273 16.00 -9.80 8.03
C ARG A 273 15.91 -8.39 8.56
N GLU A 274 15.19 -8.21 9.65
CA GLU A 274 15.24 -6.99 10.43
C GLU A 274 16.30 -7.10 11.53
N GLY A 275 16.62 -5.96 12.16
CA GLY A 275 17.54 -5.91 13.30
C GLY A 275 17.04 -6.58 14.58
N VAL A 276 15.83 -7.15 14.57
CA VAL A 276 15.20 -7.85 15.70
C VAL A 276 15.19 -9.35 15.42
N PRO A 277 15.76 -10.20 16.29
CA PRO A 277 15.59 -11.64 16.16
C PRO A 277 14.12 -12.04 16.11
N GLY A 278 13.71 -12.67 15.01
CA GLY A 278 12.32 -13.06 14.78
C GLY A 278 11.52 -12.11 13.91
N ASP A 279 11.96 -10.86 13.70
CA ASP A 279 11.30 -9.94 12.77
C ASP A 279 11.99 -9.96 11.40
N TYR A 280 11.17 -9.92 10.36
CA TYR A 280 11.58 -10.01 8.96
C TYR A 280 10.74 -9.04 8.13
N GLY A 281 11.36 -8.37 7.17
CA GLY A 281 10.67 -7.51 6.22
C GLY A 281 10.31 -8.26 4.93
N ILE A 282 9.17 -7.93 4.34
CA ILE A 282 8.74 -8.38 3.02
C ILE A 282 8.35 -7.18 2.15
N GLU A 283 9.02 -7.07 1.01
CA GLU A 283 8.83 -5.96 0.07
C GLU A 283 7.68 -6.26 -0.90
N LEU A 284 6.52 -5.70 -0.63
CA LEU A 284 5.28 -5.98 -1.36
C LEU A 284 4.97 -4.85 -2.34
N TYR A 285 4.53 -5.22 -3.55
CA TYR A 285 3.93 -4.30 -4.51
C TYR A 285 2.67 -4.94 -5.07
N PHE A 286 1.55 -4.26 -4.88
CA PHE A 286 0.25 -4.74 -5.35
C PHE A 286 -0.18 -3.93 -6.58
N PRO A 287 -0.29 -4.54 -7.78
CA PRO A 287 -0.66 -3.81 -8.99
C PRO A 287 -2.10 -3.29 -9.00
N HIS A 288 -2.99 -3.88 -8.19
CA HIS A 288 -4.40 -3.50 -8.05
C HIS A 288 -4.94 -3.99 -6.70
N GLY A 289 -6.10 -3.46 -6.27
CA GLY A 289 -6.75 -3.91 -5.04
C GLY A 289 -7.33 -5.33 -5.16
N GLY A 290 -7.57 -5.97 -4.02
CA GLY A 290 -8.20 -7.27 -3.86
C GLY A 290 -7.47 -8.17 -2.86
N ASP A 291 -7.90 -9.44 -2.80
CA ASP A 291 -7.34 -10.43 -1.89
C ASP A 291 -6.05 -11.06 -2.44
N TYR A 292 -4.99 -10.99 -1.64
CA TYR A 292 -3.70 -11.61 -1.97
C TYR A 292 -3.37 -12.72 -0.99
N LYS A 293 -2.72 -13.77 -1.52
CA LYS A 293 -2.10 -14.83 -0.75
C LYS A 293 -0.59 -14.67 -0.82
N ILE A 294 0.04 -14.57 0.34
CA ILE A 294 1.50 -14.50 0.50
C ILE A 294 1.96 -15.82 1.09
N ASP A 295 2.56 -16.67 0.26
CA ASP A 295 3.16 -17.93 0.67
C ASP A 295 4.62 -17.70 1.08
N LEU A 296 4.95 -17.99 2.33
CA LEU A 296 6.32 -17.96 2.84
C LEU A 296 6.87 -19.36 2.97
N ALA A 297 8.05 -19.59 2.38
CA ALA A 297 8.91 -20.73 2.70
C ALA A 297 9.99 -20.27 3.69
N LEU A 298 9.93 -20.79 4.90
CA LEU A 298 10.79 -20.45 6.04
C LEU A 298 11.76 -21.61 6.31
N ASP A 299 13.05 -21.42 6.07
CA ASP A 299 14.08 -22.37 6.47
C ASP A 299 14.55 -22.05 7.90
N ILE A 300 14.01 -22.78 8.88
CA ILE A 300 14.21 -22.52 10.29
C ILE A 300 15.47 -23.27 10.78
N PRO A 301 16.47 -22.58 11.35
CA PRO A 301 17.68 -23.21 11.85
C PRO A 301 17.40 -24.36 12.82
N GLY A 302 17.88 -25.56 12.49
CA GLY A 302 17.71 -26.77 13.30
C GLY A 302 16.36 -27.49 13.15
N GLU A 303 15.39 -26.89 12.45
CA GLU A 303 14.01 -27.43 12.30
C GLU A 303 13.64 -27.68 10.83
N GLY A 304 14.40 -27.10 9.89
CA GLY A 304 14.24 -27.24 8.45
C GLY A 304 13.15 -26.34 7.86
N LYS A 305 12.77 -26.63 6.61
CA LYS A 305 11.83 -25.82 5.83
C LYS A 305 10.38 -26.02 6.26
N LYS A 306 9.67 -24.91 6.46
CA LYS A 306 8.22 -24.84 6.74
C LYS A 306 7.57 -23.89 5.74
N THR A 307 6.30 -24.13 5.41
CA THR A 307 5.53 -23.25 4.54
C THR A 307 4.31 -22.74 5.28
N ILE A 308 4.08 -21.44 5.23
CA ILE A 308 2.90 -20.78 5.79
C ILE A 308 2.29 -19.84 4.75
N SER A 309 1.03 -19.46 4.94
CA SER A 309 0.33 -18.54 4.05
C SER A 309 -0.35 -17.44 4.86
N PHE A 310 -0.09 -16.19 4.48
CA PHE A 310 -0.93 -15.07 4.89
C PHE A 310 -2.00 -14.78 3.83
N LEU A 311 -3.16 -14.32 4.27
CA LEU A 311 -4.23 -13.82 3.43
C LEU A 311 -4.47 -12.36 3.79
N VAL A 312 -4.26 -11.46 2.82
CA VAL A 312 -4.35 -10.01 3.04
C VAL A 312 -5.34 -9.37 2.08
N ASP A 313 -6.14 -8.44 2.61
CA ASP A 313 -6.97 -7.54 1.81
C ASP A 313 -6.16 -6.30 1.43
N VAL A 314 -6.12 -5.99 0.14
CA VAL A 314 -5.42 -4.83 -0.41
C VAL A 314 -6.44 -3.89 -1.01
N LYS A 315 -6.45 -2.65 -0.52
CA LYS A 315 -7.34 -1.59 -1.01
C LYS A 315 -6.82 -1.04 -2.34
N ASP A 316 -7.70 -0.46 -3.14
CA ASP A 316 -7.30 0.26 -4.35
C ASP A 316 -6.35 1.42 -4.06
N GLU A 317 -5.62 1.86 -5.09
CA GLU A 317 -4.66 2.96 -5.00
C GLU A 317 -5.26 4.20 -4.31
N ARG A 318 -4.53 4.75 -3.34
CA ARG A 318 -4.94 5.96 -2.62
C ARG A 318 -4.87 7.18 -3.54
N PRO A 319 -5.73 8.18 -3.33
CA PRO A 319 -5.53 9.49 -3.97
C PRO A 319 -4.14 10.02 -3.63
N ALA A 320 -3.40 10.51 -4.63
CA ALA A 320 -2.02 11.01 -4.48
C ALA A 320 -1.82 12.08 -3.39
N ASN A 321 -2.90 12.71 -2.90
CA ASN A 321 -2.88 13.77 -1.89
C ASN A 321 -3.47 13.34 -0.53
N ALA A 322 -3.75 12.05 -0.30
CA ALA A 322 -4.25 11.60 0.99
C ALA A 322 -3.14 11.69 2.05
N SER A 323 -3.29 12.60 3.01
CA SER A 323 -2.42 12.64 4.19
C SER A 323 -2.54 11.32 4.94
N ARG A 324 -1.41 10.64 5.18
CA ARG A 324 -1.35 9.46 6.05
C ARG A 324 -1.36 9.94 7.50
N PRO A 325 -2.44 9.74 8.27
CA PRO A 325 -2.40 10.06 9.69
C PRO A 325 -1.33 9.19 10.34
N GLN A 326 -0.33 9.81 10.95
CA GLN A 326 0.69 9.09 11.70
C GLN A 326 0.09 8.63 13.03
N PRO A 327 0.05 7.32 13.32
CA PRO A 327 -0.58 6.80 14.53
C PRO A 327 0.19 7.19 15.80
N TYR A 328 1.46 7.55 15.64
CA TYR A 328 2.30 8.08 16.70
C TYR A 328 2.88 9.43 16.30
N ARG A 329 3.17 10.26 17.30
CA ARG A 329 3.98 11.47 17.13
C ARG A 329 5.06 11.54 18.20
N LEU A 330 6.13 12.29 17.91
CA LEU A 330 7.21 12.56 18.83
C LEU A 330 7.05 13.99 19.37
N ASP A 331 6.83 14.12 20.67
CA ASP A 331 6.73 15.41 21.36
C ASP A 331 8.05 15.65 22.12
N VAL A 332 8.71 16.77 21.87
CA VAL A 332 9.80 17.25 22.73
C VAL A 332 9.17 17.92 23.95
N VAL A 333 9.54 17.48 25.15
CA VAL A 333 8.99 17.97 26.41
C VAL A 333 10.03 18.75 27.19
N ASP A 334 9.57 19.76 27.96
CA ASP A 334 10.41 20.58 28.83
C ASP A 334 11.64 21.21 28.14
N TRP A 335 11.55 21.46 26.82
CA TRP A 335 12.64 22.08 26.08
C TRP A 335 12.89 23.51 26.58
N PRO A 336 14.13 23.88 26.95
CA PRO A 336 14.41 25.22 27.44
C PRO A 336 14.13 26.27 26.36
N THR A 337 13.43 27.35 26.74
CA THR A 337 13.16 28.48 25.83
C THR A 337 14.43 29.14 25.30
N HIS A 338 15.55 28.99 26.00
CA HIS A 338 16.87 29.50 25.64
C HIS A 338 17.94 28.41 25.75
N ALA A 339 17.72 27.26 25.11
CA ALA A 339 18.77 26.24 24.99
C ALA A 339 19.95 26.84 24.20
N MET A 340 21.17 26.81 24.76
CA MET A 340 22.35 27.46 24.17
C MET A 340 23.30 26.44 23.54
N ALA A 341 23.83 26.77 22.37
CA ALA A 341 24.92 26.04 21.73
C ALA A 341 26.16 25.99 22.64
N GLY A 342 26.90 24.89 22.57
CA GLY A 342 28.05 24.62 23.43
C GLY A 342 27.70 24.28 24.88
N GLN A 343 26.44 24.45 25.31
CA GLN A 343 25.98 24.06 26.63
C GLN A 343 25.26 22.71 26.59
N ARG A 344 25.55 21.87 27.59
CA ARG A 344 24.90 20.57 27.73
C ARG A 344 23.45 20.77 28.16
N THR A 345 22.51 20.36 27.32
CA THR A 345 21.07 20.45 27.53
C THR A 345 20.49 19.04 27.61
N LYS A 346 19.51 18.82 28.49
CA LYS A 346 18.81 17.53 28.56
C LYS A 346 17.67 17.52 27.54
N LEU A 347 17.81 16.75 26.47
CA LEU A 347 16.72 16.51 25.54
C LEU A 347 15.77 15.48 26.14
N ARG A 348 14.50 15.83 26.26
CA ARG A 348 13.43 14.98 26.79
C ARG A 348 12.36 14.84 25.72
N MET A 349 11.91 13.62 25.45
CA MET A 349 10.94 13.33 24.39
C MET A 349 9.92 12.30 24.84
N ARG A 350 8.70 12.36 24.29
CA ARG A 350 7.66 11.35 24.48
C ARG A 350 7.09 10.93 23.13
N VAL A 351 6.90 9.63 22.96
CA VAL A 351 6.11 9.09 21.86
C VAL A 351 4.66 9.03 22.31
N ILE A 352 3.77 9.65 21.55
CA ILE A 352 2.35 9.73 21.87
C ILE A 352 1.56 8.90 20.86
N ASP A 353 0.76 7.95 21.33
CA ASP A 353 -0.29 7.33 20.53
C ASP A 353 -1.37 8.39 20.26
N VAL A 354 -1.54 8.76 19.00
CA VAL A 354 -2.44 9.85 18.59
C VAL A 354 -3.91 9.48 18.78
N LYS A 355 -4.25 8.19 18.67
CA LYS A 355 -5.62 7.70 18.80
C LYS A 355 -6.00 7.55 20.27
N ALA A 356 -5.13 6.97 21.09
CA ALA A 356 -5.36 6.80 22.52
C ALA A 356 -5.15 8.10 23.31
N GLY A 357 -4.31 9.02 22.79
CA GLY A 357 -3.93 10.25 23.48
C GLY A 357 -2.98 10.03 24.66
N THR A 358 -2.32 8.87 24.73
CA THR A 358 -1.46 8.45 25.84
C THR A 358 0.00 8.31 25.41
N THR A 359 0.92 8.38 26.38
CA THR A 359 2.34 8.09 26.14
C THR A 359 2.54 6.60 25.86
N GLN A 360 3.14 6.28 24.71
CA GLN A 360 3.55 4.93 24.36
C GLN A 360 4.77 4.54 25.21
N ARG A 361 4.72 3.36 25.83
CA ARG A 361 5.78 2.86 26.73
C ARG A 361 6.35 1.51 26.32
N ASP A 362 5.63 0.76 25.50
CA ASP A 362 6.06 -0.58 25.09
C ASP A 362 6.69 -0.50 23.69
N PHE A 363 7.96 -0.91 23.59
CA PHE A 363 8.74 -0.88 22.36
C PHE A 363 9.52 -2.19 22.22
N ASP A 364 9.64 -2.67 20.98
CA ASP A 364 10.50 -3.79 20.61
C ASP A 364 11.94 -3.30 20.41
N ILE A 365 12.93 -4.15 20.67
CA ILE A 365 14.35 -3.81 20.47
C ILE A 365 14.69 -3.93 18.98
N ALA A 366 14.91 -2.80 18.30
CA ALA A 366 15.42 -2.74 16.94
C ALA A 366 16.92 -2.42 16.95
N HIS A 367 17.74 -3.19 16.23
CA HIS A 367 19.19 -2.95 16.15
C HIS A 367 19.85 -2.77 17.52
N GLU A 368 19.52 -3.68 18.45
CA GLU A 368 19.99 -3.70 19.85
C GLU A 368 19.52 -2.53 20.73
N LYS A 369 18.67 -1.63 20.24
CA LYS A 369 18.17 -0.46 20.97
C LYS A 369 16.65 -0.31 20.86
N LEU A 370 16.03 0.32 21.85
CA LEU A 370 14.59 0.63 21.80
C LEU A 370 14.29 1.93 21.04
N PHE A 371 15.30 2.81 20.92
CA PHE A 371 15.15 4.13 20.34
C PHE A 371 16.46 4.53 19.66
N HIS A 372 16.40 4.75 18.35
CA HIS A 372 17.46 5.42 17.60
C HIS A 372 17.13 6.89 17.46
N LEU A 373 17.86 7.72 18.19
CA LEU A 373 17.73 9.16 18.15
C LEU A 373 18.69 9.69 17.11
N LEU A 374 18.15 10.38 16.11
CA LEU A 374 18.95 11.03 15.11
C LEU A 374 18.65 12.51 15.13
N ILE A 375 19.68 13.34 15.14
CA ILE A 375 19.51 14.78 15.17
C ILE A 375 20.35 15.36 14.05
N ALA A 376 19.71 16.17 13.22
CA ALA A 376 20.35 16.84 12.11
C ALA A 376 20.12 18.35 12.16
N SER A 377 21.10 19.15 11.74
CA SER A 377 20.87 20.58 11.51
C SER A 377 19.78 20.79 10.46
N ARG A 378 19.14 21.95 10.44
CA ARG A 378 18.14 22.33 9.42
C ARG A 378 18.68 22.14 7.99
N ASP A 379 19.96 22.40 7.79
CA ASP A 379 20.68 22.22 6.52
C ASP A 379 21.14 20.78 6.24
N LEU A 380 20.96 19.86 7.20
CA LEU A 380 21.37 18.45 7.14
C LEU A 380 22.88 18.23 7.00
N ASN A 381 23.74 19.25 7.20
CA ASN A 381 25.21 19.09 7.14
C ASN A 381 25.87 18.87 8.51
N TRP A 382 25.10 18.86 9.59
CA TRP A 382 25.50 18.31 10.88
C TRP A 382 24.53 17.21 11.29
N PHE A 383 25.05 16.12 11.86
CA PHE A 383 24.28 14.93 12.21
C PHE A 383 24.91 14.20 13.39
N ILE A 384 24.07 13.65 14.27
CA ILE A 384 24.45 12.65 15.26
C ILE A 384 23.43 11.51 15.30
N HIS A 385 23.87 10.37 15.79
CA HIS A 385 23.06 9.18 16.03
C HIS A 385 23.35 8.67 17.44
N GLU A 386 22.35 8.72 18.31
CA GLU A 386 22.44 8.44 19.74
C GLU A 386 21.30 7.52 20.18
N HIS A 387 21.39 7.00 21.41
CA HIS A 387 20.41 6.05 21.94
C HIS A 387 19.98 6.50 23.34
N PRO A 388 18.84 7.21 23.48
CA PRO A 388 18.34 7.68 24.76
C PRO A 388 17.81 6.51 25.60
N GLU A 389 17.68 6.74 26.90
CA GLU A 389 17.04 5.81 27.83
C GLU A 389 15.64 6.30 28.18
N MET A 390 14.70 5.36 28.36
CA MET A 390 13.34 5.67 28.78
C MET A 390 13.23 5.59 30.30
N THR A 391 12.61 6.61 30.88
CA THR A 391 12.23 6.65 32.30
C THR A 391 10.89 5.95 32.53
N GLU A 392 10.55 5.65 33.79
CA GLU A 392 9.32 4.93 34.16
C GLU A 392 8.02 5.57 33.65
N ASP A 393 8.01 6.89 33.43
CA ASP A 393 6.84 7.60 32.93
C ASP A 393 6.68 7.56 31.39
N GLY A 394 7.62 6.93 30.69
CA GLY A 394 7.68 6.86 29.21
C GLY A 394 8.43 8.01 28.54
N THR A 395 9.11 8.87 29.32
CA THR A 395 9.95 9.94 28.77
C THR A 395 11.34 9.41 28.42
N TRP A 396 11.75 9.64 27.18
CA TRP A 396 13.09 9.36 26.67
C TRP A 396 14.01 10.54 26.95
N GLU A 397 15.20 10.29 27.48
CA GLU A 397 16.10 11.35 27.92
C GLU A 397 17.54 11.11 27.49
N ILE A 398 18.19 12.17 27.03
CA ILE A 398 19.63 12.16 26.76
C ILE A 398 20.23 13.55 26.96
N PRO A 399 21.41 13.65 27.61
CA PRO A 399 22.12 14.92 27.68
C PRO A 399 22.92 15.17 26.40
N ILE A 400 22.65 16.28 25.72
CA ILE A 400 23.19 16.61 24.40
C ILE A 400 23.80 18.01 24.38
N THR A 401 24.84 18.20 23.56
CA THR A 401 25.43 19.53 23.32
C THR A 401 25.34 19.83 21.83
N PHE A 402 24.61 20.88 21.48
CA PHE A 402 24.50 21.35 20.10
C PHE A 402 25.71 22.23 19.77
N PRO A 403 26.37 22.05 18.60
CA PRO A 403 27.60 22.76 18.28
C PRO A 403 27.37 24.22 17.86
N ALA A 404 26.16 24.57 17.44
CA ALA A 404 25.81 25.91 16.97
C ALA A 404 24.33 26.23 17.27
N GLY A 405 23.99 27.51 17.18
CA GLY A 405 22.61 27.99 17.18
C GLY A 405 21.93 27.74 15.84
N GLY A 406 20.63 27.48 15.87
CA GLY A 406 19.81 27.18 14.72
C GLY A 406 18.68 26.21 15.05
N ASP A 407 17.92 25.86 14.01
CA ASP A 407 16.90 24.82 14.11
C ASP A 407 17.51 23.44 13.81
N TYR A 408 17.05 22.46 14.58
CA TYR A 408 17.46 21.07 14.43
C TYR A 408 16.24 20.19 14.26
N TRP A 409 16.38 19.21 13.37
CA TRP A 409 15.46 18.10 13.26
C TRP A 409 15.80 17.06 14.32
N VAL A 410 14.76 16.51 14.95
CA VAL A 410 14.87 15.42 15.91
C VAL A 410 14.06 14.27 15.36
N TYR A 411 14.73 13.17 15.04
CA TYR A 411 14.13 11.96 14.52
C TYR A 411 14.22 10.87 15.58
N GLY A 412 13.09 10.23 15.86
CA GLY A 412 13.05 9.03 16.69
C GLY A 412 12.61 7.85 15.84
N ASP A 413 13.54 6.96 15.50
CA ASP A 413 13.19 5.66 14.95
C ASP A 413 12.93 4.69 16.09
N VAL A 414 11.67 4.27 16.19
CA VAL A 414 11.13 3.47 17.29
C VAL A 414 10.22 2.39 16.73
N ALA A 415 10.17 1.25 17.42
CA ALA A 415 9.25 0.16 17.09
C ALA A 415 8.27 -0.05 18.25
N PRO A 416 7.11 0.64 18.30
CA PRO A 416 6.08 0.32 19.30
C PRO A 416 5.71 -1.16 19.21
N THR A 417 5.59 -1.83 20.36
CA THR A 417 5.53 -3.30 20.41
C THR A 417 4.46 -3.88 19.49
N GLY A 418 4.88 -4.79 18.60
CA GLY A 418 3.99 -5.44 17.63
C GLY A 418 3.51 -4.55 16.48
N LYS A 419 3.99 -3.32 16.36
CA LYS A 419 3.58 -2.36 15.32
C LYS A 419 4.65 -2.11 14.26
N GLY A 420 5.88 -2.58 14.47
CA GLY A 420 7.00 -2.38 13.56
C GLY A 420 7.60 -0.98 13.58
N SER A 421 8.80 -0.85 13.01
CA SER A 421 9.64 0.33 13.11
C SER A 421 9.06 1.52 12.33
N ARG A 422 9.33 2.72 12.84
CA ARG A 422 8.92 3.97 12.19
C ARG A 422 9.75 5.14 12.68
N VAL A 423 10.02 6.05 11.75
CA VAL A 423 10.68 7.32 12.05
C VAL A 423 9.64 8.39 12.38
N LEU A 424 9.68 8.89 13.61
CA LEU A 424 8.89 10.03 14.09
C LEU A 424 9.73 11.30 14.06
N ILE A 425 9.11 12.44 13.78
CA ILE A 425 9.83 13.70 13.54
C ILE A 425 9.34 14.78 14.49
N ALA A 426 10.29 15.44 15.15
CA ALA A 426 10.12 16.64 15.95
C ALA A 426 11.18 17.68 15.58
N LYS A 427 11.14 18.84 16.24
CA LYS A 427 12.10 19.93 16.04
C LYS A 427 12.44 20.58 17.37
N VAL A 428 13.66 21.09 17.45
CA VAL A 428 14.11 21.98 18.52
C VAL A 428 14.83 23.18 17.94
N SER A 429 14.80 24.30 18.65
CA SER A 429 15.57 25.50 18.32
C SER A 429 16.61 25.75 19.40
N VAL A 430 17.81 26.09 18.97
CA VAL A 430 18.99 26.34 19.82
C VAL A 430 19.50 27.75 19.54
N HIS A 431 19.80 28.49 20.59
CA HIS A 431 20.37 29.83 20.54
C HIS A 431 21.90 29.78 20.55
N GLY A 432 22.56 30.82 20.04
CA GLY A 432 24.01 30.94 20.02
C GLY A 432 24.53 31.35 18.65
N ASP A 433 25.82 31.17 18.46
CA ASP A 433 26.50 31.52 17.21
C ASP A 433 26.04 30.62 16.06
N LYS A 434 26.06 31.17 14.85
CA LYS A 434 25.70 30.42 13.63
C LYS A 434 26.69 29.27 13.40
N PRO A 435 26.27 28.23 12.65
CA PRO A 435 27.14 27.14 12.24
C PRO A 435 28.46 27.60 11.61
N THR A 436 29.55 26.92 11.95
CA THR A 436 30.87 27.10 11.32
C THR A 436 31.08 26.20 10.11
N TRP A 437 30.20 25.23 9.88
CA TRP A 437 30.25 24.34 8.71
C TRP A 437 29.56 24.97 7.50
N ASP A 438 29.81 24.42 6.31
CA ASP A 438 29.10 24.80 5.10
C ASP A 438 27.63 24.34 5.20
N THR A 439 26.69 25.30 5.19
CA THR A 439 25.25 25.03 5.28
C THR A 439 24.62 24.72 3.92
N LYS A 440 25.39 24.72 2.84
CA LYS A 440 24.89 24.36 1.50
C LYS A 440 24.95 22.85 1.29
N LEU A 441 23.83 22.26 0.89
CA LEU A 441 23.79 20.86 0.50
C LEU A 441 24.41 20.69 -0.90
N THR A 442 25.72 20.44 -0.94
CA THR A 442 26.50 20.27 -2.18
C THR A 442 26.63 18.78 -2.51
N LEU A 443 26.36 18.42 -3.77
CA LEU A 443 26.49 17.04 -4.25
C LEU A 443 27.88 16.49 -3.97
N THR A 444 27.93 15.34 -3.29
CA THR A 444 29.17 14.63 -3.05
C THR A 444 28.93 13.13 -3.00
N ARG A 445 29.79 12.40 -3.72
CA ARG A 445 29.81 10.94 -3.75
C ARG A 445 31.02 10.36 -3.01
N THR A 446 31.87 11.20 -2.45
CA THR A 446 33.00 10.78 -1.64
C THR A 446 32.95 11.48 -0.29
N ALA A 447 33.36 10.77 0.74
CA ALA A 447 33.43 11.28 2.09
C ALA A 447 34.56 10.60 2.84
N GLN A 448 35.06 11.26 3.88
CA GLN A 448 36.10 10.72 4.74
C GLN A 448 35.84 11.10 6.19
N ASP A 449 36.14 10.18 7.10
CA ASP A 449 36.09 10.41 8.53
C ASP A 449 37.10 9.49 9.23
N GLY A 450 37.96 10.07 10.08
CA GLY A 450 38.92 9.33 10.89
C GLY A 450 39.80 8.32 10.14
N GLY A 451 40.15 8.61 8.88
CA GLY A 451 40.98 7.77 8.01
C GLY A 451 40.21 6.71 7.22
N LEU A 452 38.89 6.60 7.38
CA LEU A 452 38.03 5.81 6.51
C LEU A 452 37.53 6.70 5.37
N ARG A 453 37.71 6.27 4.13
CA ARG A 453 37.18 6.93 2.94
C ARG A 453 36.06 6.08 2.34
N GLY A 454 34.95 6.70 2.01
CA GLY A 454 33.82 6.04 1.33
C GLY A 454 33.52 6.64 -0.03
N GLU A 455 33.07 5.78 -0.94
CA GLU A 455 32.55 6.16 -2.26
C GLU A 455 31.11 5.65 -2.38
N LEU A 456 30.17 6.57 -2.64
CA LEU A 456 28.74 6.32 -2.76
C LEU A 456 28.34 6.13 -4.23
N GLY A 457 27.85 4.93 -4.54
CA GLY A 457 27.29 4.54 -5.83
C GLY A 457 25.85 4.03 -5.71
N THR A 458 25.27 3.71 -6.85
CA THR A 458 24.00 2.97 -6.94
C THR A 458 24.18 1.83 -7.95
N ILE A 459 23.52 0.70 -7.71
CA ILE A 459 23.62 -0.46 -8.61
C ILE A 459 22.84 -0.22 -9.92
N ALA A 460 21.77 0.56 -9.84
CA ALA A 460 20.94 1.00 -10.94
C ALA A 460 20.59 2.50 -10.76
N PRO A 461 20.06 3.19 -11.78
CA PRO A 461 19.47 4.50 -11.61
C PRO A 461 18.37 4.47 -10.54
N ILE A 462 18.31 5.52 -9.70
CA ILE A 462 17.24 5.66 -8.71
C ILE A 462 15.98 6.09 -9.45
N GLU A 463 14.95 5.26 -9.43
CA GLU A 463 13.61 5.61 -9.90
C GLU A 463 12.77 6.16 -8.74
N VAL A 464 12.18 7.34 -8.94
CA VAL A 464 11.31 7.96 -7.94
C VAL A 464 10.14 7.04 -7.59
N GLY A 465 9.87 6.90 -6.30
CA GLY A 465 8.80 6.06 -5.78
C GLY A 465 9.15 4.58 -5.68
N LYS A 466 10.34 4.15 -6.12
CA LYS A 466 10.81 2.76 -6.01
C LYS A 466 11.97 2.60 -5.02
N LYS A 467 12.14 1.39 -4.51
CA LYS A 467 13.36 0.98 -3.80
C LYS A 467 14.56 0.99 -4.75
N ALA A 468 15.71 1.41 -4.23
CA ALA A 468 16.98 1.38 -4.92
C ALA A 468 18.08 0.87 -3.98
N ILE A 469 19.07 0.20 -4.57
CA ILE A 469 20.25 -0.26 -3.85
C ILE A 469 21.34 0.81 -3.94
N VAL A 470 21.65 1.37 -2.78
CA VAL A 470 22.74 2.32 -2.56
C VAL A 470 23.96 1.53 -2.11
N GLU A 471 25.09 1.69 -2.81
CA GLU A 471 26.33 0.98 -2.51
C GLU A 471 27.36 1.97 -1.93
N VAL A 472 28.01 1.59 -0.83
CA VAL A 472 29.16 2.30 -0.27
C VAL A 472 30.37 1.39 -0.37
N LYS A 473 31.41 1.84 -1.07
CA LYS A 473 32.72 1.19 -1.08
C LYS A 473 33.63 1.90 -0.09
N LEU A 474 34.27 1.14 0.78
CA LEU A 474 35.10 1.63 1.88
C LEU A 474 36.57 1.34 1.62
N PHE A 475 37.41 2.32 1.93
CA PHE A 475 38.85 2.27 1.77
C PHE A 475 39.54 2.86 2.99
N ASP A 476 40.68 2.31 3.36
CA ASP A 476 41.62 2.98 4.25
C ASP A 476 42.26 4.13 3.48
N ASP A 477 42.06 5.37 3.94
CA ASP A 477 42.41 6.59 3.21
C ASP A 477 43.94 6.71 2.98
N LYS A 478 44.73 6.22 3.94
CA LYS A 478 46.19 6.30 3.88
C LYS A 478 46.78 5.32 2.89
N SER A 479 46.30 4.08 2.89
CA SER A 479 46.84 3.02 2.03
C SER A 479 46.13 2.90 0.68
N GLY A 480 44.90 3.41 0.56
CA GLY A 480 44.03 3.21 -0.59
C GLY A 480 43.44 1.79 -0.69
N ALA A 481 43.78 0.88 0.23
CA ALA A 481 43.29 -0.49 0.22
C ALA A 481 41.82 -0.56 0.66
N PRO A 482 41.03 -1.54 0.18
CA PRO A 482 39.67 -1.75 0.68
C PRO A 482 39.64 -1.97 2.20
N ALA A 483 38.72 -1.31 2.89
CA ALA A 483 38.53 -1.48 4.33
C ALA A 483 37.66 -2.72 4.61
N THR A 484 38.32 -3.87 4.78
CA THR A 484 37.68 -5.18 4.95
C THR A 484 37.48 -5.60 6.40
N ASP A 485 37.93 -4.77 7.34
CA ASP A 485 37.99 -4.99 8.80
C ASP A 485 36.94 -4.18 9.57
N THR A 486 35.82 -3.85 8.93
CA THR A 486 34.63 -3.30 9.63
C THR A 486 33.97 -4.38 10.49
N VAL A 487 33.39 -3.96 11.61
CA VAL A 487 32.68 -4.87 12.54
C VAL A 487 31.22 -4.44 12.69
N LYS A 488 30.38 -5.37 13.13
CA LYS A 488 28.97 -5.05 13.43
C LYS A 488 28.91 -4.07 14.61
N TRP A 489 28.07 -3.05 14.46
CA TRP A 489 27.72 -2.09 15.48
C TRP A 489 26.21 -1.98 15.50
N LEU A 490 25.56 -2.07 16.66
CA LEU A 490 24.09 -2.11 16.76
C LEU A 490 23.49 -3.24 15.91
N GLY A 491 24.08 -4.43 16.02
CA GLY A 491 23.64 -5.62 15.28
C GLY A 491 23.98 -5.66 13.78
N ALA A 492 24.26 -4.53 13.11
CA ALA A 492 24.41 -4.45 11.65
C ALA A 492 25.84 -4.07 11.19
N ALA A 493 26.21 -4.45 9.96
CA ALA A 493 27.51 -4.11 9.37
C ALA A 493 27.67 -2.62 8.99
N GLY A 494 26.57 -1.86 9.02
CA GLY A 494 26.54 -0.43 8.81
C GLY A 494 25.14 0.12 8.98
N HIS A 495 25.01 1.43 9.23
CA HIS A 495 23.74 2.13 9.36
C HIS A 495 23.69 3.27 8.36
N MET A 496 22.59 3.41 7.62
CA MET A 496 22.42 4.46 6.64
C MET A 496 21.15 5.27 6.91
N MET A 497 21.33 6.58 6.95
CA MET A 497 20.25 7.54 7.00
C MET A 497 20.23 8.38 5.74
N ILE A 498 19.06 8.48 5.11
CA ILE A 498 18.84 9.26 3.90
C ILE A 498 17.77 10.30 4.21
N PHE A 499 18.12 11.57 4.12
CA PHE A 499 17.23 12.71 4.37
C PHE A 499 17.01 13.47 3.07
N HIS A 500 15.77 13.59 2.62
CA HIS A 500 15.44 14.56 1.59
C HIS A 500 15.66 15.99 2.14
N GLN A 501 16.00 16.94 1.28
CA GLN A 501 16.27 18.35 1.62
C GLN A 501 15.14 19.08 2.37
N ASP A 502 13.94 18.50 2.46
CA ASP A 502 12.85 19.04 3.26
C ASP A 502 12.90 18.64 4.75
N GLY A 503 13.77 17.69 5.11
CA GLY A 503 13.92 17.10 6.44
C GLY A 503 12.71 16.33 6.95
N GLN A 504 11.74 16.01 6.08
CA GLN A 504 10.52 15.29 6.46
C GLN A 504 10.39 13.93 5.78
N THR A 505 11.15 13.71 4.70
CA THR A 505 11.27 12.39 4.06
C THR A 505 12.58 11.78 4.48
N VAL A 506 12.50 10.70 5.24
CA VAL A 506 13.64 10.04 5.87
C VAL A 506 13.58 8.55 5.61
N VAL A 507 14.74 7.95 5.34
CA VAL A 507 14.92 6.50 5.27
C VAL A 507 16.03 6.10 6.22
N HIS A 508 15.77 5.11 7.06
CA HIS A 508 16.76 4.38 7.82
C HIS A 508 16.94 3.01 7.18
N SER A 509 18.18 2.58 6.97
CA SER A 509 18.50 1.35 6.25
C SER A 509 19.78 0.72 6.74
N HIS A 510 19.89 -0.59 6.56
CA HIS A 510 21.02 -1.42 6.97
C HIS A 510 21.38 -2.38 5.84
N PRO A 511 22.62 -2.89 5.79
CA PRO A 511 22.95 -4.00 4.92
C PRO A 511 22.19 -5.26 5.33
N ALA A 512 21.73 -6.03 4.35
CA ALA A 512 21.10 -7.32 4.60
C ALA A 512 22.05 -8.26 5.37
N GLU A 513 21.48 -9.14 6.18
CA GLU A 513 22.22 -10.14 6.97
C GLU A 513 22.19 -11.52 6.32
N ASP A 514 22.62 -11.58 5.07
CA ASP A 514 22.75 -12.81 4.29
C ASP A 514 24.21 -13.06 3.86
N SER A 515 24.47 -14.26 3.34
CA SER A 515 25.81 -14.68 2.96
C SER A 515 26.41 -13.88 1.80
N GLU A 516 25.58 -13.30 0.92
CA GLU A 516 26.05 -12.42 -0.16
C GLU A 516 26.56 -11.10 0.42
N SER A 517 25.76 -10.46 1.27
CA SER A 517 26.11 -9.23 1.96
C SER A 517 27.34 -9.42 2.85
N GLU A 518 27.44 -10.51 3.60
CA GLU A 518 28.64 -10.84 4.39
C GLU A 518 29.90 -10.98 3.52
N ALA A 519 29.78 -11.55 2.32
CA ALA A 519 30.90 -11.66 1.39
C ALA A 519 31.32 -10.30 0.81
N LEU A 520 30.36 -9.38 0.60
CA LEU A 520 30.63 -8.01 0.17
C LEU A 520 31.27 -7.17 1.28
N VAL A 521 30.80 -7.29 2.52
CA VAL A 521 31.38 -6.61 3.70
C VAL A 521 32.86 -6.96 3.86
N LYS A 522 33.23 -8.24 3.68
CA LYS A 522 34.64 -8.70 3.69
C LYS A 522 35.50 -8.15 2.55
N ARG A 523 34.89 -7.42 1.60
CA ARG A 523 35.57 -6.73 0.50
C ARG A 523 35.46 -5.21 0.63
N GLY A 524 34.97 -4.69 1.75
CA GLY A 524 34.73 -3.28 1.98
C GLY A 524 33.59 -2.72 1.14
N VAL A 525 32.56 -3.52 0.84
CA VAL A 525 31.39 -3.10 0.07
C VAL A 525 30.13 -3.33 0.89
N MET A 526 29.33 -2.27 1.05
CA MET A 526 28.08 -2.31 1.81
C MET A 526 26.94 -1.85 0.91
N ARG A 527 25.85 -2.61 0.91
CA ARG A 527 24.66 -2.32 0.10
C ARG A 527 23.49 -2.06 1.03
N PHE A 528 22.82 -0.95 0.80
CA PHE A 528 21.68 -0.48 1.57
C PHE A 528 20.48 -0.37 0.63
N THR A 529 19.32 -0.77 1.11
CA THR A 529 18.07 -0.64 0.35
C THR A 529 17.31 0.57 0.86
N GLY A 530 16.99 1.52 -0.02
CA GLY A 530 16.25 2.71 0.35
C GLY A 530 15.25 3.13 -0.72
N ARG A 531 14.08 3.62 -0.31
CA ARG A 531 13.07 4.18 -1.21
C ARG A 531 13.22 5.69 -1.32
N PHE A 532 13.06 6.23 -2.53
CA PHE A 532 13.16 7.67 -2.79
C PHE A 532 11.81 8.21 -3.28
N PRO A 533 10.90 8.64 -2.39
CA PRO A 533 9.50 8.90 -2.75
C PRO A 533 9.28 10.07 -3.72
N LYS A 534 10.26 10.97 -3.84
CA LYS A 534 10.15 12.18 -4.66
C LYS A 534 11.50 12.66 -5.21
N PRO A 535 11.52 13.45 -6.30
CA PRO A 535 12.72 14.10 -6.78
C PRO A 535 13.26 15.14 -5.78
N GLY A 536 14.57 15.37 -5.81
CA GLY A 536 15.23 16.39 -5.01
C GLY A 536 16.63 15.99 -4.56
N LEU A 537 17.24 16.86 -3.75
CA LEU A 537 18.50 16.56 -3.09
C LEU A 537 18.26 15.70 -1.84
N TYR A 538 19.12 14.70 -1.67
CA TYR A 538 19.13 13.83 -0.50
C TYR A 538 20.50 13.87 0.15
N LYS A 539 20.54 14.18 1.44
CA LYS A 539 21.70 13.97 2.31
C LYS A 539 21.74 12.51 2.75
N VAL A 540 22.89 11.86 2.62
CA VAL A 540 23.08 10.47 3.07
C VAL A 540 24.16 10.44 4.13
N TYR A 541 23.89 9.85 5.28
CA TYR A 541 24.89 9.55 6.30
C TYR A 541 25.03 8.04 6.41
N ALA A 542 26.24 7.52 6.27
CA ALA A 542 26.55 6.11 6.46
C ALA A 542 27.54 5.94 7.61
N GLN A 543 27.21 5.09 8.58
CA GLN A 543 27.98 4.84 9.77
C GLN A 543 28.52 3.42 9.82
N PHE A 544 29.81 3.29 10.18
CA PHE A 544 30.52 2.03 10.26
C PHE A 544 31.40 2.01 11.51
N ASP A 545 31.40 0.91 12.27
CA ASP A 545 32.48 0.70 13.24
C ASP A 545 33.70 0.18 12.50
N TRP A 546 34.75 1.00 12.50
CA TRP A 546 36.02 0.68 11.92
C TRP A 546 37.13 0.89 12.93
N ARG A 547 37.72 -0.22 13.38
CA ARG A 547 38.82 -0.29 14.36
C ARG A 547 38.45 0.32 15.73
N GLY A 548 37.23 0.05 16.21
CA GLY A 548 36.76 0.44 17.55
C GLY A 548 36.31 1.89 17.63
N SER A 549 35.91 2.48 16.50
CA SER A 549 35.39 3.85 16.42
C SER A 549 34.35 3.92 15.32
N VAL A 550 33.20 4.51 15.63
CA VAL A 550 32.16 4.78 14.65
C VAL A 550 32.63 5.92 13.74
N ARG A 551 32.67 5.64 12.43
CA ARG A 551 32.97 6.61 11.37
C ARG A 551 31.69 7.01 10.69
N THR A 552 31.46 8.31 10.54
CA THR A 552 30.24 8.86 9.92
C THR A 552 30.58 9.55 8.60
N LEU A 553 30.21 8.92 7.50
CA LEU A 553 30.47 9.41 6.15
C LEU A 553 29.24 10.14 5.60
N GLY A 554 29.39 11.43 5.30
CA GLY A 554 28.30 12.27 4.80
C GLY A 554 28.38 12.52 3.29
N PHE A 555 27.36 12.08 2.56
CA PHE A 555 27.20 12.24 1.11
C PHE A 555 25.99 13.12 0.76
N ALA A 556 25.90 13.53 -0.51
CA ALA A 556 24.70 14.16 -1.04
C ALA A 556 24.49 13.79 -2.50
N ILE A 557 23.28 13.34 -2.82
CA ILE A 557 22.89 12.90 -4.16
C ILE A 557 21.64 13.63 -4.64
N GLU A 558 21.46 13.68 -5.95
CA GLU A 558 20.24 14.19 -6.58
C GLU A 558 19.45 13.02 -7.15
N VAL A 559 18.15 12.99 -6.87
CA VAL A 559 17.17 12.08 -7.48
C VAL A 559 16.28 12.91 -8.39
N LYS A 560 16.04 12.42 -9.62
CA LYS A 560 15.33 13.16 -10.68
C LYS A 560 14.01 12.53 -11.04
#